data_AF-A0A183FP23-F1
#
_entry.id   AF-A0A183FP23-F1
#
_cell.length_a   1.000
_cell.length_b   1.000
_cell.length_c   1.000
_cell.angle_alpha   90.00
_cell.angle_beta   90.00
_cell.angle_gamma   90.00
#
_symmetry.space_group_name_H-M   'P 1'
#
loop_
_entity.id
_entity.type
_entity.pdbx_description
1 polymer ?
#
loop_
_entity_poly.entity_id
_entity_poly.type
_entity_poly.pdbx_seq_one_letter_code
_entity_poly.pdbx_strand_id
1 'polypeptide(L)'
;MADDGYRPRPPQDDDLRNAIERLAVFVAKNGPDFEKMTMEKQEGNPKFAFLYGGPFNEYYRYCVEREVHMIHGNGHPPHPGNVGPGPSQPESEFMRKMNSQKEHLHQQITDSERNLKAHLDSIPAMKEAQVAQAVILSESQKMTQILANVNFDVNPLGSMLDQLNSGKCSKDLVSSSRKWIFEHCNTDQLREVVLTYLLSRVKDAQANDNFRLNVLYVINDWAYQW
;
A
#
# COMPACT_ATOMS: atom_id res chain seq x y z
N MET A 1 -59.98 12.97 23.25
CA MET A 1 -60.44 14.09 22.41
C MET A 1 -60.04 13.73 21.00
N ALA A 2 -61.03 13.66 20.11
CA ALA A 2 -60.89 13.24 18.72
C ALA A 2 -60.12 14.29 17.90
N ASP A 3 -59.32 13.83 16.95
CA ASP A 3 -58.98 14.56 15.71
C ASP A 3 -58.47 13.50 14.70
N ASP A 4 -59.38 12.73 14.10
CA ASP A 4 -59.92 12.93 12.75
C ASP A 4 -58.83 12.90 11.65
N GLY A 5 -59.08 12.10 10.62
CA GLY A 5 -58.12 11.81 9.55
C GLY A 5 -57.79 13.04 8.69
N TYR A 6 -56.90 13.90 9.19
CA TYR A 6 -56.41 15.07 8.47
C TYR A 6 -55.58 14.60 7.27
N ARG A 7 -56.24 14.45 6.12
CA ARG A 7 -55.57 14.32 4.83
C ARG A 7 -55.16 15.73 4.40
N PRO A 8 -53.86 16.08 4.41
CA PRO A 8 -53.41 17.37 3.93
C PRO A 8 -53.91 17.59 2.50
N ARG A 9 -54.37 18.81 2.20
CA ARG A 9 -54.98 19.10 0.89
C ARG A 9 -53.91 18.95 -0.20
N PRO A 10 -54.17 18.13 -1.24
CA PRO A 10 -53.25 18.02 -2.35
C PRO A 10 -53.13 19.38 -3.05
N PRO A 11 -51.96 19.68 -3.66
CA PRO A 11 -51.84 20.83 -4.54
C PRO A 11 -52.91 20.80 -5.65
N GLN A 12 -53.45 21.97 -6.00
CA GLN A 12 -54.34 22.11 -7.15
C GLN A 12 -53.60 21.95 -8.48
N ASP A 13 -52.28 22.15 -8.46
CA ASP A 13 -51.39 21.95 -9.58
C ASP A 13 -51.03 20.46 -9.71
N ASP A 14 -51.47 19.84 -10.80
CA ASP A 14 -51.26 18.41 -11.06
C ASP A 14 -49.77 18.08 -11.23
N ASP A 15 -48.95 18.98 -11.78
CA ASP A 15 -47.51 18.77 -11.94
C ASP A 15 -46.79 18.78 -10.59
N LEU A 16 -47.17 19.70 -9.69
CA LEU A 16 -46.65 19.77 -8.33
C LEU A 16 -47.07 18.55 -7.50
N ARG A 17 -48.33 18.11 -7.61
CA ARG A 17 -48.81 16.88 -6.96
C ARG A 17 -48.02 15.66 -7.42
N ASN A 18 -47.86 15.49 -8.73
CA ASN A 18 -47.11 14.38 -9.31
C ASN A 18 -45.63 14.40 -8.90
N ALA A 19 -45.01 15.58 -8.81
CA ALA A 19 -43.63 15.71 -8.35
C ALA A 19 -43.47 15.29 -6.88
N ILE A 20 -44.39 15.73 -6.01
CA ILE A 20 -44.42 15.37 -4.59
C ILE A 20 -44.61 13.87 -4.40
N GLU A 21 -45.59 13.26 -5.09
CA GLU A 21 -45.87 11.83 -4.98
C GLU A 21 -44.70 10.96 -5.47
N ARG A 22 -44.08 11.33 -6.61
CA ARG A 22 -42.90 10.61 -7.13
C ARG A 22 -41.72 10.69 -6.20
N LEU A 23 -41.45 11.88 -5.65
CA LEU A 23 -40.33 12.05 -4.71
C LEU A 23 -40.58 11.31 -3.40
N ALA A 24 -41.83 11.27 -2.92
CA ALA A 24 -42.20 10.55 -1.71
C ALA A 24 -41.96 9.04 -1.82
N VAL A 25 -42.39 8.40 -2.91
CA VAL A 25 -42.13 6.97 -3.19
C VAL A 25 -40.62 6.69 -3.24
N PHE A 26 -39.86 7.61 -3.87
CA PHE A 26 -38.43 7.43 -4.05
C PHE A 26 -37.65 7.53 -2.73
N VAL A 27 -37.99 8.53 -1.89
CA VAL A 27 -37.40 8.68 -0.55
C VAL A 27 -37.80 7.52 0.36
N ALA A 28 -39.06 7.08 0.30
CA ALA A 28 -39.53 5.93 1.08
C ALA A 28 -38.78 4.63 0.77
N LYS A 29 -38.36 4.44 -0.48
CA LYS A 29 -37.64 3.24 -0.94
C LYS A 29 -36.14 3.30 -0.71
N ASN A 30 -35.51 4.46 -0.86
CA ASN A 30 -34.04 4.61 -0.83
C ASN A 30 -33.51 5.24 0.46
N GLY A 31 -34.40 5.73 1.33
CA GLY A 31 -34.05 6.30 2.62
C GLY A 31 -33.90 7.83 2.62
N PRO A 32 -33.80 8.44 3.82
CA PRO A 32 -33.82 9.89 4.03
C PRO A 32 -32.57 10.62 3.51
N ASP A 33 -31.45 9.93 3.25
CA ASP A 33 -30.26 10.56 2.67
C ASP A 33 -30.52 11.08 1.24
N PHE A 34 -31.42 10.43 0.51
CA PHE A 34 -31.85 10.88 -0.81
C PHE A 34 -32.73 12.14 -0.78
N GLU A 35 -33.48 12.34 0.30
CA GLU A 35 -34.23 13.57 0.54
C GLU A 35 -33.25 14.74 0.65
N LYS A 36 -32.23 14.61 1.51
CA LYS A 36 -31.19 15.64 1.69
C LYS A 36 -30.43 15.98 0.41
N MET A 37 -30.05 14.96 -0.37
CA MET A 37 -29.36 15.20 -1.65
C MET A 37 -30.25 15.90 -2.68
N THR A 38 -31.56 15.59 -2.68
CA THR A 38 -32.53 16.25 -3.57
C THR A 38 -32.78 17.69 -3.13
N MET A 39 -32.80 17.95 -1.82
CA MET A 39 -32.81 19.30 -1.27
C MET A 39 -31.63 20.09 -1.82
N GLU A 40 -30.39 19.74 -1.48
CA GLU A 40 -29.18 20.50 -1.87
C GLU A 40 -29.10 20.81 -3.37
N LYS A 41 -29.53 19.87 -4.24
CA LYS A 41 -29.51 20.08 -5.70
C LYS A 41 -30.63 20.95 -6.25
N GLN A 42 -31.78 21.01 -5.57
CA GLN A 42 -32.94 21.78 -5.98
C GLN A 42 -33.12 23.04 -5.13
N GLU A 43 -32.07 23.46 -4.43
CA GLU A 43 -32.04 24.72 -3.68
C GLU A 43 -32.33 25.90 -4.63
N GLY A 44 -33.31 26.73 -4.27
CA GLY A 44 -33.76 27.86 -5.10
C GLY A 44 -34.82 27.53 -6.16
N ASN A 45 -35.23 26.26 -6.33
CA ASN A 45 -36.30 25.91 -7.25
C ASN A 45 -37.69 26.06 -6.58
N PRO A 46 -38.57 26.97 -7.04
CA PRO A 46 -39.89 27.18 -6.43
C PRO A 46 -40.78 25.94 -6.49
N LYS A 47 -40.54 25.01 -7.44
CA LYS A 47 -41.27 23.74 -7.53
C LYS A 47 -40.93 22.74 -6.41
N PHE A 48 -39.76 22.88 -5.79
CA PHE A 48 -39.31 22.03 -4.67
C PHE A 48 -39.29 22.78 -3.34
N ALA A 49 -39.90 23.97 -3.27
CA ALA A 49 -40.01 24.75 -2.04
C ALA A 49 -40.67 23.97 -0.89
N PHE A 50 -41.52 22.98 -1.21
CA PHE A 50 -42.13 22.09 -0.21
C PHE A 50 -41.10 21.26 0.57
N LEU A 51 -39.88 21.03 0.06
CA LEU A 51 -38.82 20.33 0.79
C LEU A 51 -38.18 21.18 1.89
N TYR A 52 -38.31 22.51 1.78
CA TYR A 52 -37.69 23.50 2.66
C TYR A 52 -38.68 24.11 3.68
N GLY A 53 -39.81 23.43 3.93
CA GLY A 53 -40.88 23.96 4.78
C GLY A 53 -41.82 24.94 4.09
N GLY A 54 -41.81 24.99 2.75
CA GLY A 54 -42.77 25.75 1.95
C GLY A 54 -44.18 25.12 1.93
N PRO A 55 -45.13 25.73 1.20
CA PRO A 55 -46.49 25.18 1.08
C PRO A 55 -46.44 23.73 0.56
N PHE A 56 -47.34 22.88 1.06
CA PHE A 56 -47.44 21.45 0.76
C PHE A 56 -46.35 20.53 1.36
N ASN A 57 -45.49 21.04 2.25
CA ASN A 57 -44.56 20.20 3.03
C ASN A 57 -45.30 19.10 3.83
N GLU A 58 -46.42 19.44 4.47
CA GLU A 58 -47.26 18.47 5.21
C GLU A 58 -47.80 17.35 4.31
N TYR A 59 -48.19 17.70 3.08
CA TYR A 59 -48.66 16.72 2.09
C TYR A 59 -47.54 15.79 1.61
N TYR A 60 -46.34 16.34 1.38
CA TYR A 60 -45.15 15.55 1.07
C TYR A 60 -44.79 14.57 2.20
N ARG A 61 -44.73 15.05 3.45
CA ARG A 61 -44.43 14.20 4.61
C ARG A 61 -45.45 13.08 4.79
N TYR A 62 -46.75 13.40 4.64
CA TYR A 62 -47.81 12.40 4.67
C TYR A 62 -47.66 11.35 3.57
N CYS A 63 -47.29 11.74 2.34
CA CYS A 63 -47.02 10.80 1.26
C CYS A 63 -45.80 9.92 1.56
N VAL A 64 -44.69 10.49 2.04
CA VAL A 64 -43.49 9.72 2.41
C VAL A 64 -43.83 8.71 3.50
N GLU A 65 -44.51 9.15 4.56
CA GLU A 65 -44.89 8.29 5.69
C GLU A 65 -45.85 7.18 5.24
N ARG A 66 -46.84 7.49 4.39
CA ARG A 66 -47.74 6.49 3.80
C ARG A 66 -46.97 5.44 3.01
N GLU A 67 -46.04 5.84 2.14
CA GLU A 67 -45.26 4.92 1.33
C GLU A 67 -44.26 4.10 2.17
N VAL A 68 -43.60 4.73 3.15
CA VAL A 68 -42.75 4.03 4.13
C VAL A 68 -43.59 3.00 4.90
N HIS A 69 -44.78 3.37 5.35
CA HIS A 69 -45.69 2.47 6.07
C HIS A 69 -46.24 1.36 5.17
N MET A 70 -46.44 1.61 3.87
CA MET A 70 -46.76 0.54 2.90
C MET A 70 -45.58 -0.43 2.71
N ILE A 71 -44.35 0.07 2.72
CA ILE A 71 -43.14 -0.75 2.57
C ILE A 71 -42.83 -1.56 3.83
N HIS A 72 -43.05 -0.99 5.03
CA HIS A 72 -42.66 -1.60 6.31
C HIS A 72 -43.82 -2.32 7.02
N GLY A 73 -45.07 -2.03 6.69
CA GLY A 73 -46.27 -2.50 7.42
C GLY A 73 -46.97 -3.74 6.87
N ASN A 74 -46.60 -4.26 5.69
CA ASN A 74 -47.22 -5.48 5.17
C ASN A 74 -46.21 -6.36 4.44
N GLY A 75 -45.66 -7.36 5.14
CA GLY A 75 -44.94 -8.46 4.51
C GLY A 75 -45.91 -9.34 3.72
N HIS A 76 -46.23 -8.99 2.48
CA HIS A 76 -46.47 -9.92 1.37
C HIS A 76 -46.53 -9.16 0.02
N PRO A 77 -45.94 -9.73 -1.06
CA PRO A 77 -45.88 -9.10 -2.36
C PRO A 77 -47.24 -9.25 -3.07
N PRO A 78 -47.71 -8.27 -3.86
CA PRO A 78 -48.78 -8.54 -4.81
C PRO A 78 -48.16 -9.30 -5.98
N HIS A 79 -48.44 -10.60 -6.05
CA HIS A 79 -48.30 -11.34 -7.29
C HIS A 79 -49.21 -10.68 -8.35
N PRO A 80 -48.69 -10.21 -9.50
CA PRO A 80 -49.55 -9.79 -10.58
C PRO A 80 -50.06 -11.05 -11.27
N GLY A 81 -51.37 -11.25 -11.28
CA GLY A 81 -52.01 -12.12 -12.24
C GLY A 81 -51.65 -11.67 -13.66
N ASN A 82 -50.91 -12.52 -14.36
CA ASN A 82 -50.85 -12.68 -15.81
C ASN A 82 -50.95 -11.40 -16.68
N VAL A 83 -49.81 -10.69 -16.82
CA VAL A 83 -49.47 -9.89 -18.00
C VAL A 83 -48.00 -10.14 -18.33
N GLY A 84 -47.68 -10.32 -19.61
CA GLY A 84 -46.39 -10.81 -20.14
C GLY A 84 -45.14 -9.97 -19.78
N PRO A 85 -43.98 -10.24 -20.41
CA PRO A 85 -42.74 -9.53 -20.10
C PRO A 85 -42.88 -8.04 -20.44
N GLY A 86 -43.31 -7.24 -19.47
CA GLY A 86 -43.40 -5.79 -19.56
C GLY A 86 -42.03 -5.15 -19.38
N PRO A 87 -41.74 -4.06 -20.11
CA PRO A 87 -40.38 -3.58 -20.32
C PRO A 87 -39.78 -3.03 -19.03
N SER A 88 -38.50 -3.35 -18.81
CA SER A 88 -37.62 -2.68 -17.87
C SER A 88 -37.79 -1.16 -18.03
N GLN A 89 -38.25 -0.46 -17.00
CA GLN A 89 -38.23 1.00 -17.02
C GLN A 89 -36.80 1.46 -17.33
N PRO A 90 -36.58 2.33 -18.32
CA PRO A 90 -35.25 2.81 -18.64
C PRO A 90 -34.74 3.57 -17.41
N GLU A 91 -33.74 3.00 -16.76
CA GLU A 91 -32.93 3.67 -15.76
C GLU A 91 -32.56 5.06 -16.32
N SER A 92 -32.98 6.13 -15.64
CA SER A 92 -32.73 7.49 -16.12
C SER A 92 -31.23 7.65 -16.42
N GLU A 93 -30.88 8.27 -17.56
CA GLU A 93 -29.48 8.47 -17.99
C GLU A 93 -28.58 9.05 -16.87
N PHE A 94 -29.20 9.85 -16.01
CA PHE A 94 -28.59 10.40 -14.80
C PHE A 94 -28.13 9.32 -13.79
N MET A 95 -28.96 8.30 -13.52
CA MET A 95 -28.59 7.18 -12.64
C MET A 95 -27.45 6.34 -13.21
N ARG A 96 -27.45 6.07 -14.52
CA ARG A 96 -26.32 5.37 -15.18
C ARG A 96 -25.02 6.14 -15.07
N LYS A 97 -25.05 7.46 -15.30
CA LYS A 97 -23.87 8.31 -15.12
C LYS A 97 -23.38 8.30 -13.68
N MET A 98 -24.28 8.36 -12.70
CA MET A 98 -23.90 8.37 -11.29
C MET A 98 -23.32 7.03 -10.82
N ASN A 99 -23.93 5.91 -11.25
CA ASN A 99 -23.43 4.57 -10.95
C ASN A 99 -22.05 4.34 -11.59
N SER A 100 -21.86 4.78 -12.84
CA SER A 100 -20.57 4.74 -13.51
C SER A 100 -19.50 5.60 -12.79
N GLN A 101 -19.88 6.77 -12.28
CA GLN A 101 -18.97 7.61 -11.49
C GLN A 101 -18.60 6.96 -10.14
N LYS A 102 -19.55 6.32 -9.47
CA LYS A 102 -19.31 5.57 -8.23
C LYS A 102 -18.37 4.40 -8.44
N GLU A 103 -18.57 3.64 -9.51
CA GLU A 103 -17.71 2.52 -9.88
C GLU A 103 -16.29 3.00 -10.22
N HIS A 104 -16.16 4.13 -10.94
CA HIS A 104 -14.85 4.73 -11.21
C HIS A 104 -14.11 5.15 -9.93
N LEU A 105 -14.80 5.79 -8.98
CA LEU A 105 -14.21 6.16 -7.69
C LEU A 105 -13.82 4.94 -6.85
N HIS A 106 -14.66 3.91 -6.81
CA HIS A 106 -14.35 2.65 -6.12
C HIS A 106 -13.12 1.96 -6.73
N GLN A 107 -13.00 1.99 -8.06
CA GLN A 107 -11.83 1.45 -8.75
C GLN A 107 -10.56 2.23 -8.37
N GLN A 108 -10.62 3.56 -8.37
CA GLN A 108 -9.48 4.40 -7.93
C GLN A 108 -9.07 4.12 -6.47
N ILE A 109 -10.03 3.94 -5.56
CA ILE A 109 -9.73 3.58 -4.16
C ILE A 109 -9.00 2.24 -4.12
N THR A 110 -9.54 1.23 -4.79
CA THR A 110 -8.95 -0.13 -4.83
C THR A 110 -7.53 -0.09 -5.39
N ASP A 111 -7.30 0.66 -6.46
CA ASP A 111 -6.00 0.76 -7.10
C ASP A 111 -5.00 1.51 -6.21
N SER A 112 -5.46 2.58 -5.53
CA SER A 112 -4.64 3.34 -4.58
C SER A 112 -4.25 2.50 -3.35
N GLU A 113 -5.17 1.69 -2.83
CA GLU A 113 -4.91 0.78 -1.70
C GLU A 113 -3.92 -0.32 -2.08
N ARG A 114 -4.04 -0.88 -3.28
CA ARG A 114 -3.06 -1.84 -3.81
C ARG A 114 -1.68 -1.23 -3.94
N ASN A 115 -1.60 -0.01 -4.46
CA ASN A 115 -0.33 0.70 -4.60
C ASN A 115 0.29 1.01 -3.22
N LEU A 116 -0.50 1.49 -2.27
CA LEU A 116 -0.04 1.76 -0.91
C LEU A 116 0.44 0.48 -0.22
N LYS A 117 -0.31 -0.61 -0.36
CA LYS A 117 0.08 -1.92 0.16
C LYS A 117 1.39 -2.41 -0.45
N ALA A 118 1.55 -2.31 -1.77
CA ALA A 118 2.80 -2.69 -2.44
C ALA A 118 4.00 -1.89 -1.90
N HIS A 119 3.83 -0.59 -1.64
CA HIS A 119 4.85 0.23 -0.98
C HIS A 119 5.15 -0.27 0.43
N LEU A 120 4.14 -0.50 1.27
CA LEU A 120 4.33 -1.00 2.63
C LEU A 120 5.03 -2.36 2.66
N ASP A 121 4.68 -3.26 1.75
CA ASP A 121 5.29 -4.59 1.62
C ASP A 121 6.78 -4.51 1.19
N SER A 122 7.16 -3.46 0.44
CA SER A 122 8.55 -3.22 0.02
C SER A 122 9.47 -2.61 1.10
N ILE A 123 8.89 -1.87 2.06
CA ILE A 123 9.67 -1.13 3.06
C ILE A 123 10.57 -2.05 3.92
N PRO A 124 10.11 -3.20 4.44
CA PRO A 124 10.96 -4.09 5.22
C PRO A 124 12.21 -4.55 4.47
N ALA A 125 12.06 -5.02 3.23
CA ALA A 125 13.17 -5.48 2.40
C ALA A 125 14.16 -4.34 2.08
N MET A 126 13.64 -3.14 1.79
CA MET A 126 14.49 -1.98 1.54
C MET A 126 15.27 -1.54 2.80
N LYS A 127 14.64 -1.61 3.97
CA LYS A 127 15.30 -1.34 5.25
C LYS A 127 16.39 -2.38 5.54
N GLU A 128 16.09 -3.66 5.35
CA GLU A 128 17.06 -4.73 5.56
C GLU A 128 18.28 -4.57 4.64
N ALA A 129 18.06 -4.27 3.36
CA ALA A 129 19.13 -3.99 2.40
C ALA A 129 19.95 -2.76 2.81
N GLN A 130 19.32 -1.68 3.27
CA GLN A 130 20.03 -0.50 3.79
C GLN A 130 20.88 -0.81 5.01
N VAL A 131 20.35 -1.58 5.97
CA VAL A 131 21.09 -1.98 7.18
C VAL A 131 22.27 -2.85 6.79
N ALA A 132 22.09 -3.85 5.93
CA ALA A 132 23.17 -4.71 5.45
C ALA A 132 24.28 -3.90 4.77
N GLN A 133 23.92 -2.96 3.88
CA GLN A 133 24.88 -2.09 3.21
C GLN A 133 25.62 -1.18 4.19
N ALA A 134 24.92 -0.63 5.18
CA ALA A 134 25.51 0.23 6.21
C ALA A 134 26.53 -0.53 7.07
N VAL A 135 26.23 -1.79 7.41
CA VAL A 135 27.18 -2.67 8.13
C VAL A 135 28.43 -2.90 7.30
N ILE A 136 28.29 -3.28 6.02
CA ILE A 136 29.43 -3.51 5.12
C ILE A 136 30.30 -2.25 5.00
N LEU A 137 29.69 -1.08 4.81
CA LEU A 137 30.40 0.19 4.74
C LEU A 137 31.14 0.49 6.05
N SER A 138 30.48 0.30 7.20
CA SER A 138 31.07 0.55 8.51
C SER A 138 32.26 -0.36 8.77
N GLU A 139 32.17 -1.65 8.42
CA GLU A 139 33.28 -2.60 8.55
C GLU A 139 34.47 -2.23 7.65
N SER A 140 34.20 -1.86 6.39
CA SER A 140 35.24 -1.39 5.47
C SER A 140 35.95 -0.13 5.97
N GLN A 141 35.18 0.85 6.47
CA GLN A 141 35.72 2.07 7.07
C GLN A 141 36.60 1.79 8.29
N LYS A 142 36.14 0.90 9.19
CA LYS A 142 36.94 0.47 10.35
C LYS A 142 38.25 -0.17 9.92
N MET A 143 38.22 -1.03 8.90
CA MET A 143 39.43 -1.66 8.35
C MET A 143 40.42 -0.61 7.84
N THR A 144 39.97 0.34 7.03
CA THR A 144 40.83 1.44 6.54
C THR A 144 41.40 2.26 7.69
N GLN A 145 40.61 2.55 8.71
CA GLN A 145 41.05 3.33 9.87
C GLN A 145 42.10 2.59 10.70
N ILE A 146 41.93 1.28 10.91
CA ILE A 146 42.92 0.44 11.60
C ILE A 146 44.25 0.46 10.85
N LEU A 147 44.24 0.22 9.54
CA LEU A 147 45.44 0.22 8.69
C LEU A 147 46.17 1.57 8.71
N ALA A 148 45.41 2.67 8.67
CA ALA A 148 45.97 4.02 8.76
C ALA A 148 46.61 4.29 10.13
N ASN A 149 45.96 3.86 11.22
CA ASN A 149 46.46 4.07 12.58
C ASN A 149 47.79 3.36 12.85
N VAL A 150 47.99 2.18 12.25
CA VAL A 150 49.26 1.43 12.37
C VAL A 150 50.26 1.74 11.26
N ASN A 151 49.92 2.67 10.36
CA ASN A 151 50.72 3.03 9.18
C ASN A 151 51.22 1.80 8.39
N PHE A 152 50.31 0.85 8.16
CA PHE A 152 50.62 -0.43 7.53
C PHE A 152 50.10 -0.48 6.09
N ASP A 153 51.00 -0.64 5.13
CA ASP A 153 50.62 -0.80 3.73
C ASP A 153 50.28 -2.25 3.40
N VAL A 154 48.98 -2.54 3.30
CA VAL A 154 48.47 -3.87 2.98
C VAL A 154 48.26 -4.10 1.48
N ASN A 155 48.47 -3.10 0.63
CA ASN A 155 48.16 -3.19 -0.80
C ASN A 155 48.90 -4.32 -1.55
N PRO A 156 50.18 -4.62 -1.26
CA PRO A 156 50.87 -5.75 -1.90
C PRO A 156 50.18 -7.08 -1.60
N LEU A 157 49.75 -7.29 -0.35
CA LEU A 157 48.97 -8.47 0.04
C LEU A 157 47.60 -8.47 -0.63
N GLY A 158 46.90 -7.33 -0.62
CA GLY A 158 45.61 -7.17 -1.29
C GLY A 158 45.65 -7.59 -2.76
N SER A 159 46.70 -7.19 -3.49
CA SER A 159 46.89 -7.55 -4.90
C SER A 159 47.08 -9.05 -5.12
N MET A 160 47.74 -9.75 -4.20
CA MET A 160 47.87 -11.21 -4.24
C MET A 160 46.54 -11.90 -3.93
N LEU A 161 45.78 -11.38 -2.96
CA LEU A 161 44.46 -11.88 -2.60
C LEU A 161 43.44 -11.68 -3.73
N ASP A 162 43.49 -10.56 -4.46
CA ASP A 162 42.64 -10.31 -5.63
C ASP A 162 42.93 -11.34 -6.74
N GLN A 163 44.20 -11.66 -6.96
CA GLN A 163 44.58 -12.71 -7.92
C GLN A 163 44.09 -14.09 -7.49
N LEU A 164 44.18 -14.41 -6.19
CA LEU A 164 43.60 -15.64 -5.63
C LEU A 164 42.08 -15.69 -5.82
N ASN A 165 41.38 -14.57 -5.60
CA ASN A 165 39.94 -14.50 -5.80
C ASN A 165 39.55 -14.61 -7.29
N SER A 166 40.43 -14.17 -8.20
CA SER A 166 40.24 -14.33 -9.66
C SER A 166 40.47 -15.76 -10.19
N GLY A 167 40.86 -16.71 -9.33
CA GLY A 167 41.07 -18.12 -9.71
C GLY A 167 42.42 -18.44 -10.36
N LYS A 168 43.38 -17.51 -10.34
CA LYS A 168 44.75 -17.73 -10.84
C LYS A 168 45.59 -18.51 -9.81
N CYS A 169 46.54 -19.31 -10.30
CA CYS A 169 47.39 -20.29 -9.59
C CYS A 169 47.44 -20.18 -8.04
N SER A 170 46.71 -21.07 -7.37
CA SER A 170 46.50 -21.05 -5.91
C SER A 170 47.78 -21.28 -5.09
N LYS A 171 48.64 -22.25 -5.47
CA LYS A 171 49.77 -22.67 -4.62
C LYS A 171 50.89 -21.64 -4.51
N ASP A 172 51.28 -21.02 -5.62
CA ASP A 172 52.37 -20.03 -5.64
C ASP A 172 51.93 -18.71 -4.98
N LEU A 173 50.68 -18.30 -5.20
CA LEU A 173 50.11 -17.10 -4.58
C LEU A 173 49.86 -17.28 -3.08
N VAL A 174 49.42 -18.46 -2.64
CA VAL A 174 49.34 -18.80 -1.20
C VAL A 174 50.72 -18.72 -0.56
N SER A 175 51.74 -19.30 -1.21
CA SER A 175 53.13 -19.27 -0.72
C SER A 175 53.69 -17.84 -0.68
N SER A 176 53.40 -17.02 -1.69
CA SER A 176 53.84 -15.63 -1.78
C SER A 176 53.15 -14.74 -0.74
N SER A 177 51.84 -14.92 -0.54
CA SER A 177 51.05 -14.22 0.48
C SER A 177 51.58 -14.53 1.88
N ARG A 178 51.83 -15.81 2.18
CA ARG A 178 52.44 -16.25 3.43
C ARG A 178 53.81 -15.61 3.67
N LYS A 179 54.68 -15.65 2.67
CA LYS A 179 56.03 -15.07 2.76
C LYS A 179 55.95 -13.57 3.06
N TRP A 180 55.07 -12.85 2.37
CA TRP A 180 54.88 -11.43 2.61
C TRP A 180 54.39 -11.14 4.03
N ILE A 181 53.40 -11.89 4.51
CA ILE A 181 52.88 -11.76 5.88
C ILE A 181 54.01 -11.98 6.89
N PHE A 182 54.84 -13.00 6.70
CA PHE A 182 55.96 -13.30 7.59
C PHE A 182 57.02 -12.18 7.62
N GLU A 183 57.32 -11.57 6.46
CA GLU A 183 58.36 -10.53 6.35
C GLU A 183 57.92 -9.16 6.89
N HIS A 184 56.61 -8.87 6.85
CA HIS A 184 56.07 -7.54 7.14
C HIS A 184 55.25 -7.48 8.44
N CYS A 185 54.73 -8.61 8.95
CA CYS A 185 53.91 -8.65 10.18
C CYS A 185 54.74 -9.12 11.38
N ASN A 186 55.69 -8.28 11.79
CA ASN A 186 56.75 -8.67 12.74
C ASN A 186 56.39 -8.39 14.21
N THR A 187 55.28 -7.69 14.45
CA THR A 187 54.77 -7.36 15.79
C THR A 187 53.37 -7.94 16.00
N ASP A 188 52.99 -8.20 17.24
CA ASP A 188 51.66 -8.75 17.55
C ASP A 188 50.52 -7.84 17.06
N GLN A 189 50.74 -6.52 17.10
CA GLN A 189 49.80 -5.55 16.55
C GLN A 189 49.61 -5.75 15.04
N LEU A 190 50.69 -5.93 14.27
CA LEU A 190 50.57 -6.15 12.82
C LEU A 190 49.97 -7.52 12.49
N ARG A 191 50.19 -8.52 13.34
CA ARG A 191 49.56 -9.85 13.22
C ARG A 191 48.05 -9.78 13.39
N GLU A 192 47.59 -9.05 14.40
CA GLU A 192 46.17 -8.84 14.63
C GLU A 192 45.53 -8.06 13.47
N VAL A 193 46.19 -7.00 12.99
CA VAL A 193 45.73 -6.20 11.86
C VAL A 193 45.61 -7.06 10.59
N VAL A 194 46.63 -7.87 10.26
CA VAL A 194 46.59 -8.70 9.05
C VAL A 194 45.54 -9.81 9.14
N LEU A 195 45.33 -10.42 10.31
CA LEU A 195 44.26 -11.40 10.51
C LEU A 195 42.88 -10.75 10.37
N THR A 196 42.71 -9.55 10.93
CA THR A 196 41.46 -8.79 10.80
C THR A 196 41.20 -8.44 9.34
N TYR A 197 42.25 -8.08 8.58
CA TYR A 197 42.18 -7.81 7.15
C TYR A 197 41.82 -9.06 6.33
N LEU A 198 42.47 -10.20 6.58
CA LEU A 198 42.14 -11.46 5.93
C LEU A 198 40.68 -11.86 6.20
N LEU A 199 40.22 -11.68 7.45
CA LEU A 199 38.82 -11.91 7.81
C LEU A 199 37.87 -10.99 7.05
N SER A 200 38.17 -9.68 6.93
CA SER A 200 37.31 -8.76 6.16
C SER A 200 37.24 -9.14 4.68
N ARG A 201 38.32 -9.69 4.13
CA ARG A 201 38.36 -10.16 2.73
C ARG A 201 37.56 -11.44 2.52
N VAL A 202 37.57 -12.36 3.49
CA VAL A 202 36.79 -13.62 3.44
C VAL A 202 35.29 -13.39 3.64
N LYS A 203 34.92 -12.38 4.44
CA LYS A 203 33.53 -11.95 4.67
C LYS A 203 32.91 -11.20 3.50
N ASP A 204 33.71 -10.73 2.55
CA ASP A 204 33.22 -10.05 1.36
C ASP A 204 32.25 -10.95 0.57
N ALA A 205 31.13 -10.38 0.11
CA ALA A 205 30.15 -11.12 -0.68
C ALA A 205 30.72 -11.62 -2.03
N GLN A 206 31.78 -10.98 -2.54
CA GLN A 206 32.48 -11.36 -3.76
C GLN A 206 33.57 -12.43 -3.55
N ALA A 207 33.81 -12.85 -2.30
CA ALA A 207 34.74 -13.94 -2.01
C ALA A 207 34.13 -15.29 -2.42
N ASN A 208 34.78 -16.00 -3.34
CA ASN A 208 34.37 -17.36 -3.70
C ASN A 208 34.94 -18.41 -2.71
N ASP A 209 34.37 -19.61 -2.69
CA ASP A 209 34.75 -20.65 -1.73
C ASP A 209 36.21 -21.11 -1.88
N ASN A 210 36.73 -21.10 -3.11
CA ASN A 210 38.14 -21.41 -3.37
C ASN A 210 39.06 -20.36 -2.73
N PHE A 211 38.71 -19.08 -2.81
CA PHE A 211 39.42 -18.00 -2.14
C PHE A 211 39.41 -18.19 -0.61
N ARG A 212 38.25 -18.51 -0.03
CA ARG A 212 38.14 -18.78 1.43
C ARG A 212 39.05 -19.93 1.85
N LEU A 213 39.08 -21.00 1.06
CA LEU A 213 39.97 -22.14 1.29
C LEU A 213 41.45 -21.76 1.17
N ASN A 214 41.82 -20.96 0.16
CA ASN A 214 43.19 -20.48 -0.01
C ASN A 214 43.65 -19.60 1.15
N VAL A 215 42.78 -18.70 1.64
CA VAL A 215 43.08 -17.87 2.82
C VAL A 215 43.24 -18.75 4.07
N LEU A 216 42.43 -19.79 4.23
CA LEU A 216 42.58 -20.75 5.32
C LEU A 216 43.96 -21.43 5.27
N TYR A 217 44.43 -21.83 4.09
CA TYR A 217 45.79 -22.39 3.93
C TYR A 217 46.88 -21.38 4.28
N VAL A 218 46.74 -20.11 3.86
CA VAL A 218 47.69 -19.05 4.23
C VAL A 218 47.79 -18.90 5.75
N ILE A 219 46.64 -18.82 6.43
CA ILE A 219 46.58 -18.65 7.89
C ILE A 219 47.15 -19.88 8.60
N ASN A 220 46.75 -21.07 8.18
CA ASN A 220 47.20 -22.32 8.74
C ASN A 220 48.73 -22.47 8.63
N ASP A 221 49.27 -22.32 7.42
CA ASP A 221 50.72 -22.39 7.19
C ASP A 221 51.50 -21.35 7.99
N TRP A 222 50.95 -20.15 8.13
CA TRP A 222 51.58 -19.08 8.89
C TRP A 222 51.58 -19.38 10.39
N ALA A 223 50.48 -19.90 10.93
CA ALA A 223 50.36 -20.26 12.35
C ALA A 223 51.30 -21.41 12.76
N TYR A 224 51.61 -22.34 11.85
CA TYR A 224 52.53 -23.46 12.12
C TYR A 224 54.03 -23.10 12.02
N GLN A 225 54.38 -21.94 11.46
CA GLN A 225 55.78 -21.50 11.30
C GLN A 225 56.26 -20.61 12.47
N TRP A 226 55.52 -20.63 13.58
CA TRP A 226 55.77 -19.90 14.81
C TRP A 226 56.22 -20.83 15.94
#